data_AF-A0AA87LXJ7-F1
#
_entry.id   AF-A0AA87LXJ7-F1
#
_cell.length_a   1.000
_cell.length_b   1.000
_cell.length_c   1.000
_cell.angle_alpha   90.00
_cell.angle_beta   90.00
_cell.angle_gamma   90.00
#
_symmetry.space_group_name_H-M   'P 1'
#
loop_
_entity.id
_entity.type
_entity.pdbx_description
1 polymer ?
#
loop_
_entity_poly.entity_id
_entity_poly.type
_entity_poly.pdbx_seq_one_letter_code
_entity_poly.pdbx_strand_id
1 'polypeptide(L)'
;TGTDSVAIGPNAVANNAGDIALGSGSVTAAANPTAGTTLQGTAYTFAGATPTSVLSVGAPGAERQITNVAAGQLSGTSTDAVNGSQLFATNTAVNNMTNGKVGPFVSDNSVTSTQPVSSGADALAGGFGASATGAASSVIGNSATDNGVANSTVLGQGASITAGLTGSNVALGQGSAVTAAAVPTAGATIGGTAYTFAGATPAGVVSIGTAGAERQLTNVAAGQLSATSTDGVNGSQLFATNQQVTSNTTAITNINNGGGIKYFHSNSTLPDSTATGTDSVAIGPNAVANNAGDIALGSGSTTAAAVATTGDTINGNAYTYAGAAPTSTVSVGAPGAERTITNVAAGRVSASSTDAINGSQLFATNTEVG
;
A
#
# COMPACT_ATOMS: atom_id res chain seq x y z
N THR A 1 -57.69 -53.72 -43.26
CA THR A 1 -56.86 -52.55 -43.58
C THR A 1 -57.74 -51.31 -43.53
N GLY A 2 -57.20 -50.18 -43.11
CA GLY A 2 -57.92 -48.89 -43.09
C GLY A 2 -58.16 -48.34 -44.50
N THR A 3 -59.05 -47.35 -44.63
CA THR A 3 -59.31 -46.65 -45.90
C THR A 3 -58.04 -46.02 -46.47
N ASP A 4 -57.75 -46.18 -47.77
CA ASP A 4 -56.55 -45.65 -48.44
C ASP A 4 -55.20 -46.05 -47.79
N SER A 5 -55.17 -47.17 -47.05
CA SER A 5 -53.95 -47.67 -46.41
C SER A 5 -53.21 -48.70 -47.26
N VAL A 6 -51.91 -48.84 -47.01
CA VAL A 6 -51.03 -49.78 -47.71
C VAL A 6 -50.36 -50.72 -46.70
N ALA A 7 -50.49 -52.03 -46.90
CA ALA A 7 -49.80 -53.04 -46.09
C ALA A 7 -48.95 -53.93 -47.00
N ILE A 8 -47.62 -53.88 -46.83
CA ILE A 8 -46.64 -54.59 -47.67
C ILE A 8 -45.80 -55.51 -46.78
N GLY A 9 -45.98 -56.82 -46.95
CA GLY A 9 -45.24 -57.88 -46.23
C GLY A 9 -46.16 -58.85 -45.47
N PRO A 10 -45.68 -60.06 -45.15
CA PRO A 10 -46.49 -61.04 -44.42
C PRO A 10 -46.78 -60.54 -43.00
N ASN A 11 -48.03 -60.71 -42.55
CA ASN A 11 -48.52 -60.23 -41.25
C ASN A 11 -48.41 -58.70 -41.04
N ALA A 12 -48.26 -57.91 -42.12
CA ALA A 12 -48.32 -56.46 -42.04
C ALA A 12 -49.77 -55.99 -41.88
N VAL A 13 -50.01 -55.06 -40.95
CA VAL A 13 -51.36 -54.61 -40.59
C VAL A 13 -51.40 -53.08 -40.54
N ALA A 14 -52.03 -52.46 -41.54
CA ALA A 14 -52.31 -51.02 -41.58
C ALA A 14 -53.79 -50.77 -41.26
N ASN A 15 -54.08 -50.31 -40.03
CA ASN A 15 -55.46 -50.25 -39.50
C ASN A 15 -56.14 -48.89 -39.65
N ASN A 16 -55.40 -47.79 -39.74
CA ASN A 16 -55.96 -46.44 -39.84
C ASN A 16 -55.94 -45.91 -41.28
N ALA A 17 -56.69 -44.84 -41.54
CA ALA A 17 -56.79 -44.28 -42.88
C ALA A 17 -55.48 -43.62 -43.34
N GLY A 18 -55.03 -43.87 -44.57
CA GLY A 18 -53.82 -43.28 -45.15
C GLY A 18 -52.49 -43.78 -44.57
N ASP A 19 -52.50 -44.78 -43.69
CA ASP A 19 -51.31 -45.37 -43.08
C ASP A 19 -50.56 -46.32 -44.05
N ILE A 20 -49.26 -46.46 -43.82
CA ILE A 20 -48.41 -47.43 -44.53
C ILE A 20 -47.73 -48.35 -43.50
N ALA A 21 -47.97 -49.66 -43.59
CA ALA A 21 -47.22 -50.70 -42.88
C ALA A 21 -46.27 -51.42 -43.85
N LEU A 22 -44.96 -51.26 -43.67
CA LEU A 22 -43.92 -51.76 -44.57
C LEU A 22 -43.00 -52.77 -43.86
N GLY A 23 -42.94 -54.00 -44.38
CA GLY A 23 -42.12 -55.10 -43.84
C GLY A 23 -42.93 -56.17 -43.11
N SER A 24 -42.35 -57.36 -42.90
CA SER A 24 -43.05 -58.46 -42.23
C SER A 24 -43.40 -58.12 -40.78
N GLY A 25 -44.63 -58.43 -40.37
CA GLY A 25 -45.12 -58.17 -39.02
C GLY A 25 -45.24 -56.68 -38.66
N SER A 26 -45.10 -55.76 -39.62
CA SER A 26 -45.20 -54.31 -39.34
C SER A 26 -46.65 -53.92 -39.06
N VAL A 27 -46.87 -53.12 -38.02
CA VAL A 27 -48.21 -52.71 -37.60
C VAL A 27 -48.26 -51.19 -37.46
N THR A 28 -49.33 -50.56 -37.97
CA THR A 28 -49.53 -49.11 -37.80
C THR A 28 -50.34 -48.80 -36.54
N ALA A 29 -50.14 -47.59 -36.01
CA ALA A 29 -50.86 -47.03 -34.88
C ALA A 29 -51.35 -45.63 -35.23
N ALA A 30 -52.20 -45.02 -34.39
CA ALA A 30 -52.67 -43.65 -34.62
C ALA A 30 -51.50 -42.66 -34.69
N ALA A 31 -51.55 -41.70 -35.61
CA ALA A 31 -50.56 -40.63 -35.72
C ALA A 31 -50.53 -39.80 -34.44
N ASN A 32 -49.32 -39.50 -33.95
CA ASN A 32 -49.13 -38.82 -32.67
C ASN A 32 -48.59 -37.38 -32.87
N PRO A 33 -49.42 -36.34 -32.66
CA PRO A 33 -48.98 -34.95 -32.75
C PRO A 33 -47.90 -34.61 -31.72
N THR A 34 -46.80 -34.01 -32.17
CA THR A 34 -45.69 -33.58 -31.30
C THR A 34 -45.28 -32.16 -31.66
N ALA A 35 -45.77 -31.18 -30.91
CA ALA A 35 -45.55 -29.76 -31.20
C ALA A 35 -44.22 -29.20 -30.67
N GLY A 36 -43.51 -29.90 -29.79
CA GLY A 36 -42.29 -29.41 -29.14
C GLY A 36 -41.79 -30.21 -27.92
N THR A 37 -40.79 -29.68 -27.21
CA THR A 37 -40.22 -30.18 -25.95
C THR A 37 -39.74 -29.02 -25.03
N THR A 38 -39.28 -29.29 -23.80
CA THR A 38 -38.66 -28.30 -22.90
C THR A 38 -37.33 -28.81 -22.37
N LEU A 39 -36.24 -28.05 -22.57
CA LEU A 39 -34.90 -28.38 -22.05
C LEU A 39 -34.44 -27.28 -21.08
N GLN A 40 -33.99 -27.68 -19.88
CA GLN A 40 -33.49 -26.76 -18.84
C GLN A 40 -34.42 -25.57 -18.54
N GLY A 41 -35.74 -25.78 -18.58
CA GLY A 41 -36.75 -24.72 -18.37
C GLY A 41 -37.11 -23.90 -19.61
N THR A 42 -36.53 -24.20 -20.78
CA THR A 42 -36.79 -23.48 -22.05
C THR A 42 -37.60 -24.35 -22.99
N ALA A 43 -38.72 -23.84 -23.49
CA ALA A 43 -39.55 -24.55 -24.46
C ALA A 43 -38.97 -24.46 -25.90
N TYR A 44 -39.12 -25.53 -26.66
CA TYR A 44 -38.68 -25.73 -28.04
C TYR A 44 -39.87 -26.27 -28.86
N THR A 45 -40.11 -25.78 -30.07
CA THR A 45 -41.21 -26.24 -30.94
C THR A 45 -40.69 -27.05 -32.14
N PHE A 46 -41.49 -27.99 -32.64
CA PHE A 46 -41.13 -28.88 -33.77
C PHE A 46 -41.98 -28.62 -35.01
N ALA A 47 -41.41 -28.78 -36.20
CA ALA A 47 -42.13 -28.77 -37.47
C ALA A 47 -42.87 -30.08 -37.73
N GLY A 48 -43.90 -30.04 -38.59
CA GLY A 48 -44.71 -31.22 -38.87
C GLY A 48 -45.52 -31.72 -37.67
N ALA A 49 -45.83 -30.82 -36.71
CA ALA A 49 -46.41 -31.14 -35.41
C ALA A 49 -47.74 -31.92 -35.44
N THR A 50 -48.47 -31.91 -36.55
CA THR A 50 -49.80 -32.52 -36.71
C THR A 50 -49.82 -33.51 -37.87
N PRO A 51 -49.21 -34.70 -37.72
CA PRO A 51 -49.23 -35.72 -38.77
C PRO A 51 -50.65 -36.26 -38.97
N THR A 52 -51.04 -36.49 -40.23
CA THR A 52 -52.36 -37.04 -40.60
C THR A 52 -52.37 -38.56 -40.73
N SER A 53 -51.21 -39.20 -40.89
CA SER A 53 -51.04 -40.66 -40.96
C SER A 53 -49.62 -41.08 -40.55
N VAL A 54 -49.35 -42.39 -40.45
CA VAL A 54 -48.01 -42.92 -40.13
C VAL A 54 -47.44 -43.85 -41.20
N LEU A 55 -46.12 -43.81 -41.34
CA LEU A 55 -45.34 -44.85 -42.00
C LEU A 55 -44.66 -45.72 -40.93
N SER A 56 -45.09 -46.97 -40.81
CA SER A 56 -44.51 -47.94 -39.88
C SER A 56 -43.63 -48.93 -40.63
N VAL A 57 -42.37 -49.05 -40.20
CA VAL A 57 -41.40 -50.02 -40.74
C VAL A 57 -41.20 -51.24 -39.82
N GLY A 58 -42.04 -51.40 -38.79
CA GLY A 58 -41.92 -52.47 -37.81
C GLY A 58 -43.14 -52.57 -36.89
N ALA A 59 -42.95 -53.25 -35.77
CA ALA A 59 -43.93 -53.29 -34.69
C ALA A 59 -43.21 -53.13 -33.34
N PRO A 60 -43.91 -52.78 -32.25
CA PRO A 60 -43.30 -52.73 -30.92
C PRO A 60 -42.57 -54.04 -30.59
N GLY A 61 -41.28 -53.96 -30.26
CA GLY A 61 -40.42 -55.12 -29.99
C GLY A 61 -39.87 -55.83 -31.24
N ALA A 62 -40.16 -55.30 -32.43
CA ALA A 62 -39.67 -55.74 -33.72
C ALA A 62 -39.36 -54.54 -34.63
N GLU A 63 -38.66 -53.55 -34.07
CA GLU A 63 -38.21 -52.35 -34.77
C GLU A 63 -37.14 -52.68 -35.81
N ARG A 64 -37.02 -51.83 -36.84
CA ARG A 64 -36.01 -51.97 -37.90
C ARG A 64 -35.08 -50.77 -37.92
N GLN A 65 -33.81 -51.04 -38.18
CA GLN A 65 -32.84 -49.99 -38.49
C GLN A 65 -33.11 -49.44 -39.90
N ILE A 66 -33.14 -48.12 -40.02
CA ILE A 66 -33.17 -47.43 -41.32
C ILE A 66 -31.73 -47.05 -41.68
N THR A 67 -31.18 -47.68 -42.71
CA THR A 67 -29.79 -47.50 -43.14
C THR A 67 -29.68 -46.64 -44.39
N ASN A 68 -28.49 -46.06 -44.63
CA ASN A 68 -28.18 -45.21 -45.79
C ASN A 68 -29.01 -43.90 -45.85
N VAL A 69 -29.41 -43.41 -44.69
CA VAL A 69 -30.08 -42.11 -44.56
C VAL A 69 -29.04 -41.01 -44.73
N ALA A 70 -29.18 -40.22 -45.80
CA ALA A 70 -28.41 -39.00 -45.99
C ALA A 70 -28.66 -38.03 -44.82
N ALA A 71 -27.69 -37.17 -44.51
CA ALA A 71 -27.83 -36.20 -43.43
C ALA A 71 -29.04 -35.27 -43.68
N GLY A 72 -29.97 -35.22 -42.74
CA GLY A 72 -31.16 -34.36 -42.84
C GLY A 72 -30.86 -32.91 -42.54
N GLN A 73 -31.77 -32.00 -42.87
CA GLN A 73 -31.62 -30.60 -42.48
C GLN A 73 -31.86 -30.42 -40.96
N LEU A 74 -30.92 -29.85 -40.19
CA LEU A 74 -31.12 -29.49 -38.76
C LEU A 74 -31.70 -28.06 -38.64
N SER A 75 -33.00 -27.88 -38.90
CA SER A 75 -33.69 -26.58 -38.82
C SER A 75 -35.07 -26.66 -38.18
N GLY A 76 -35.59 -25.53 -37.68
CA GLY A 76 -36.88 -25.47 -37.00
C GLY A 76 -38.11 -25.76 -37.88
N THR A 77 -37.96 -25.73 -39.22
CA THR A 77 -39.01 -26.09 -40.19
C THR A 77 -38.78 -27.46 -40.85
N SER A 78 -37.63 -28.08 -40.58
CA SER A 78 -37.25 -29.35 -41.19
C SER A 78 -38.15 -30.47 -40.72
N THR A 79 -38.58 -31.29 -41.67
CA THR A 79 -39.27 -32.56 -41.42
C THR A 79 -38.43 -33.74 -41.93
N ASP A 80 -37.14 -33.51 -42.19
CA ASP A 80 -36.19 -34.53 -42.63
C ASP A 80 -35.76 -35.42 -41.47
N ALA A 81 -35.42 -36.67 -41.76
CA ALA A 81 -34.78 -37.56 -40.79
C ALA A 81 -33.31 -37.16 -40.57
N VAL A 82 -32.87 -37.10 -39.30
CA VAL A 82 -31.46 -36.91 -38.94
C VAL A 82 -30.72 -38.25 -38.88
N ASN A 83 -29.44 -38.26 -39.25
CA ASN A 83 -28.61 -39.46 -39.19
C ASN A 83 -27.63 -39.46 -38.00
N GLY A 84 -26.95 -40.59 -37.78
CA GLY A 84 -26.09 -40.78 -36.62
C GLY A 84 -24.88 -39.84 -36.52
N SER A 85 -24.31 -39.36 -37.62
CA SER A 85 -23.13 -38.48 -37.56
C SER A 85 -23.47 -37.08 -37.09
N GLN A 86 -24.67 -36.59 -37.42
CA GLN A 86 -25.17 -35.29 -36.97
C GLN A 86 -25.35 -35.25 -35.46
N LEU A 87 -25.87 -36.34 -34.88
CA LEU A 87 -25.97 -36.49 -33.42
C LEU A 87 -24.58 -36.63 -32.76
N PHE A 88 -23.67 -37.39 -33.35
CA PHE A 88 -22.32 -37.57 -32.79
C PHE A 88 -21.54 -36.24 -32.67
N ALA A 89 -21.71 -35.33 -33.64
CA ALA A 89 -21.03 -34.04 -33.66
C ALA A 89 -21.52 -33.08 -32.56
N THR A 90 -22.83 -32.94 -32.36
CA THR A 90 -23.38 -32.10 -31.28
C THR A 90 -23.04 -32.67 -29.91
N ASN A 91 -23.06 -34.00 -29.79
CA ASN A 91 -22.55 -34.69 -28.62
C ASN A 91 -21.05 -34.42 -28.39
N THR A 92 -20.23 -34.18 -29.42
CA THR A 92 -18.80 -33.80 -29.27
C THR A 92 -18.60 -32.36 -28.79
N ALA A 93 -19.44 -31.42 -29.22
CA ALA A 93 -19.36 -30.02 -28.79
C ALA A 93 -19.87 -29.82 -27.36
N VAL A 94 -20.98 -30.48 -27.01
CA VAL A 94 -21.42 -30.63 -25.61
C VAL A 94 -20.37 -31.40 -24.83
N ASN A 95 -19.70 -32.38 -25.44
CA ASN A 95 -18.51 -32.96 -24.81
C ASN A 95 -17.45 -31.88 -24.57
N ASN A 96 -17.16 -30.95 -25.49
CA ASN A 96 -16.09 -29.97 -25.33
C ASN A 96 -16.35 -28.80 -24.37
N MET A 97 -17.55 -28.22 -24.35
CA MET A 97 -17.93 -27.24 -23.33
C MET A 97 -17.99 -27.86 -21.95
N THR A 98 -18.38 -29.14 -21.91
CA THR A 98 -18.16 -29.95 -20.72
C THR A 98 -16.70 -30.42 -20.58
N ASN A 99 -15.83 -30.29 -21.60
CA ASN A 99 -14.43 -30.77 -21.57
C ASN A 99 -13.46 -29.78 -20.94
N GLY A 100 -13.84 -28.57 -20.52
CA GLY A 100 -13.00 -27.78 -19.60
C GLY A 100 -11.68 -27.26 -20.16
N LYS A 101 -11.16 -27.86 -21.23
CA LYS A 101 -10.38 -27.23 -22.32
C LYS A 101 -10.97 -25.87 -22.68
N VAL A 102 -12.24 -25.72 -22.31
CA VAL A 102 -13.11 -24.55 -22.22
C VAL A 102 -13.93 -24.59 -20.88
N GLY A 103 -13.65 -23.72 -19.87
CA GLY A 103 -14.49 -23.37 -18.68
C GLY A 103 -13.77 -23.28 -17.28
N PRO A 104 -14.44 -22.79 -16.21
CA PRO A 104 -14.54 -21.40 -15.72
C PRO A 104 -13.26 -20.89 -14.99
N PHE A 105 -12.52 -19.90 -15.47
CA PHE A 105 -12.72 -19.01 -16.61
C PHE A 105 -11.53 -19.17 -17.57
N VAL A 106 -11.82 -19.59 -18.81
CA VAL A 106 -10.81 -19.99 -19.81
C VAL A 106 -10.39 -18.86 -20.74
N SER A 107 -9.10 -18.80 -21.07
CA SER A 107 -8.58 -18.16 -22.28
C SER A 107 -7.62 -19.15 -22.93
N ASP A 108 -8.17 -20.18 -23.58
CA ASP A 108 -7.33 -21.23 -24.16
C ASP A 108 -6.27 -20.60 -25.08
N ASN A 109 -4.98 -20.90 -24.88
CA ASN A 109 -3.97 -20.59 -25.90
C ASN A 109 -3.48 -21.87 -26.63
N SER A 110 -4.32 -22.91 -26.65
CA SER A 110 -4.18 -24.35 -27.00
C SER A 110 -3.58 -25.29 -25.92
N VAL A 111 -3.92 -25.03 -24.65
CA VAL A 111 -3.74 -25.77 -23.38
C VAL A 111 -2.46 -26.58 -23.16
N THR A 112 -1.72 -26.34 -22.07
CA THR A 112 -0.72 -27.33 -21.57
C THR A 112 -0.64 -27.49 -20.04
N SER A 113 -1.70 -27.19 -19.27
CA SER A 113 -1.70 -27.55 -17.84
C SER A 113 -3.10 -27.76 -17.27
N THR A 114 -3.13 -28.19 -16.01
CA THR A 114 -4.29 -28.53 -15.18
C THR A 114 -5.35 -27.42 -15.18
N GLN A 115 -6.63 -27.82 -15.20
CA GLN A 115 -7.76 -26.93 -14.93
C GLN A 115 -7.57 -26.17 -13.60
N PRO A 116 -8.23 -25.01 -13.40
CA PRO A 116 -8.25 -24.36 -12.09
C PRO A 116 -8.67 -25.35 -10.99
N VAL A 117 -7.97 -25.30 -9.85
CA VAL A 117 -8.21 -26.16 -8.69
C VAL A 117 -8.69 -25.30 -7.53
N SER A 118 -9.97 -25.43 -7.19
CA SER A 118 -10.54 -24.94 -5.93
C SER A 118 -10.62 -26.11 -4.95
N SER A 119 -9.61 -26.33 -4.11
CA SER A 119 -9.58 -27.44 -3.13
C SER A 119 -9.83 -27.01 -1.69
N GLY A 120 -9.71 -25.71 -1.38
CA GLY A 120 -10.14 -25.17 -0.09
C GLY A 120 -11.67 -25.19 0.05
N ALA A 121 -12.16 -25.35 1.29
CA ALA A 121 -13.59 -25.19 1.58
C ALA A 121 -14.04 -23.78 1.17
N ASP A 122 -15.13 -23.63 0.42
CA ASP A 122 -15.64 -22.35 -0.10
C ASP A 122 -14.62 -21.55 -0.95
N ALA A 123 -13.61 -22.22 -1.50
CA ALA A 123 -12.61 -21.59 -2.33
C ALA A 123 -13.09 -21.37 -3.77
N LEU A 124 -12.52 -20.35 -4.42
CA LEU A 124 -12.75 -20.02 -5.81
C LEU A 124 -11.42 -20.00 -6.56
N ALA A 125 -11.29 -20.81 -7.61
CA ALA A 125 -10.17 -20.81 -8.54
C ALA A 125 -10.65 -20.57 -9.97
N GLY A 126 -9.95 -19.71 -10.71
CA GLY A 126 -10.25 -19.42 -12.11
C GLY A 126 -8.98 -19.16 -12.92
N GLY A 127 -8.84 -19.83 -14.06
CA GLY A 127 -7.66 -19.75 -14.94
C GLY A 127 -6.81 -21.04 -14.92
N PHE A 128 -6.10 -21.34 -16.01
CA PHE A 128 -5.31 -22.57 -16.09
C PHE A 128 -4.19 -22.60 -15.06
N GLY A 129 -4.05 -23.70 -14.31
CA GLY A 129 -3.08 -23.82 -13.24
C GLY A 129 -3.35 -22.92 -12.02
N ALA A 130 -4.48 -22.20 -11.98
CA ALA A 130 -4.87 -21.49 -10.77
C ALA A 130 -5.14 -22.50 -9.64
N SER A 131 -4.65 -22.25 -8.44
CA SER A 131 -4.75 -23.17 -7.30
C SER A 131 -5.16 -22.41 -6.03
N ALA A 132 -6.42 -22.57 -5.64
CA ALA A 132 -6.98 -22.09 -4.38
C ALA A 132 -7.10 -23.26 -3.38
N THR A 133 -6.10 -23.41 -2.51
CA THR A 133 -5.98 -24.51 -1.55
C THR A 133 -6.36 -24.11 -0.12
N GLY A 134 -6.36 -22.81 0.20
CA GLY A 134 -6.85 -22.29 1.46
C GLY A 134 -8.37 -22.20 1.52
N ALA A 135 -8.95 -22.44 2.69
CA ALA A 135 -10.39 -22.25 2.90
C ALA A 135 -10.80 -20.79 2.66
N ALA A 136 -11.93 -20.56 2.00
CA ALA A 136 -12.47 -19.26 1.58
C ALA A 136 -11.49 -18.40 0.75
N SER A 137 -10.48 -19.02 0.14
CA SER A 137 -9.54 -18.30 -0.74
C SER A 137 -10.18 -17.99 -2.09
N SER A 138 -9.81 -16.85 -2.67
CA SER A 138 -10.13 -16.47 -4.05
C SER A 138 -8.85 -16.36 -4.87
N VAL A 139 -8.66 -17.23 -5.85
CA VAL A 139 -7.46 -17.30 -6.69
C VAL A 139 -7.84 -17.23 -8.16
N ILE A 140 -7.55 -16.11 -8.81
CA ILE A 140 -7.97 -15.86 -10.20
C ILE A 140 -6.76 -15.42 -11.01
N GLY A 141 -6.42 -16.18 -12.05
CA GLY A 141 -5.33 -15.92 -12.98
C GLY A 141 -4.56 -17.19 -13.33
N ASN A 142 -4.04 -17.27 -14.55
CA ASN A 142 -3.28 -18.44 -14.98
C ASN A 142 -2.04 -18.63 -14.09
N SER A 143 -1.82 -19.84 -13.59
CA SER A 143 -0.76 -20.19 -12.65
C SER A 143 -0.75 -19.36 -11.36
N ALA A 144 -1.89 -18.77 -10.99
CA ALA A 144 -2.04 -18.08 -9.71
C ALA A 144 -2.12 -19.10 -8.58
N THR A 145 -1.43 -18.88 -7.46
CA THR A 145 -1.35 -19.87 -6.38
C THR A 145 -1.45 -19.23 -5.00
N ASP A 146 -2.37 -19.69 -4.16
CA ASP A 146 -2.27 -19.43 -2.72
C ASP A 146 -1.33 -20.46 -2.04
N ASN A 147 -1.20 -20.36 -0.72
CA ASN A 147 -0.28 -21.19 0.06
C ASN A 147 -0.98 -22.16 1.04
N GLY A 148 -2.28 -22.38 0.87
CA GLY A 148 -3.09 -23.24 1.74
C GLY A 148 -3.63 -22.57 3.00
N VAL A 149 -3.29 -21.30 3.26
CA VAL A 149 -3.85 -20.56 4.40
C VAL A 149 -5.18 -19.90 4.03
N ALA A 150 -6.13 -19.97 4.96
CA ALA A 150 -7.49 -19.49 4.77
C ALA A 150 -7.60 -17.97 4.54
N ASN A 151 -8.66 -17.60 3.81
CA ASN A 151 -9.04 -16.22 3.46
C ASN A 151 -7.97 -15.48 2.65
N SER A 152 -7.26 -16.19 1.78
CA SER A 152 -6.28 -15.56 0.88
C SER A 152 -6.97 -15.00 -0.36
N THR A 153 -6.45 -13.90 -0.91
CA THR A 153 -6.91 -13.35 -2.20
C THR A 153 -5.75 -13.21 -3.15
N VAL A 154 -5.78 -13.91 -4.27
CA VAL A 154 -4.73 -13.91 -5.28
C VAL A 154 -5.35 -13.57 -6.62
N LEU A 155 -4.95 -12.47 -7.24
CA LEU A 155 -5.54 -11.98 -8.47
C LEU A 155 -4.45 -11.55 -9.46
N GLY A 156 -4.33 -12.26 -10.57
CA GLY A 156 -3.37 -11.98 -11.66
C GLY A 156 -2.64 -13.24 -12.13
N GLN A 157 -2.26 -13.29 -13.41
CA GLN A 157 -1.44 -14.39 -13.93
C GLN A 157 -0.12 -14.49 -13.13
N GLY A 158 0.23 -15.70 -12.69
CA GLY A 158 1.44 -15.97 -11.90
C GLY A 158 1.48 -15.28 -10.54
N ALA A 159 0.39 -14.64 -10.10
CA ALA A 159 0.33 -14.06 -8.77
C ALA A 159 0.39 -15.18 -7.72
N SER A 160 1.12 -14.99 -6.63
CA SER A 160 1.37 -16.09 -5.69
C SER A 160 1.51 -15.66 -4.23
N ILE A 161 1.29 -16.61 -3.32
CA ILE A 161 1.65 -16.48 -1.92
C ILE A 161 2.63 -17.61 -1.60
N THR A 162 3.78 -17.29 -1.00
CA THR A 162 4.80 -18.29 -0.69
C THR A 162 4.32 -19.27 0.38
N ALA A 163 4.70 -20.55 0.23
CA ALA A 163 4.43 -21.60 1.19
C ALA A 163 5.01 -21.31 2.58
N GLY A 164 4.31 -21.75 3.62
CA GLY A 164 4.74 -21.59 5.03
C GLY A 164 4.45 -20.22 5.64
N LEU A 165 3.98 -19.24 4.87
CA LEU A 165 3.49 -17.98 5.42
C LEU A 165 2.12 -18.18 6.10
N THR A 166 1.92 -17.55 7.25
CA THR A 166 0.62 -17.53 7.96
C THR A 166 -0.15 -16.26 7.66
N GLY A 167 -1.43 -16.21 8.06
CA GLY A 167 -2.30 -15.03 7.93
C GLY A 167 -3.07 -14.96 6.61
N SER A 168 -4.04 -14.04 6.56
CA SER A 168 -4.92 -13.80 5.41
C SER A 168 -4.24 -12.85 4.43
N ASN A 169 -3.51 -13.42 3.49
CA ASN A 169 -2.63 -12.68 2.58
C ASN A 169 -3.33 -12.35 1.25
N VAL A 170 -2.90 -11.25 0.63
CA VAL A 170 -3.45 -10.74 -0.62
C VAL A 170 -2.32 -10.47 -1.62
N ALA A 171 -2.37 -11.06 -2.81
CA ALA A 171 -1.49 -10.75 -3.93
C ALA A 171 -2.31 -10.20 -5.11
N LEU A 172 -2.08 -8.95 -5.52
CA LEU A 172 -2.86 -8.26 -6.56
C LEU A 172 -1.97 -7.83 -7.73
N GLY A 173 -2.33 -8.26 -8.93
CA GLY A 173 -1.64 -7.97 -10.18
C GLY A 173 -0.79 -9.12 -10.71
N GLN A 174 -0.47 -9.06 -12.01
CA GLN A 174 0.32 -10.09 -12.71
C GLN A 174 1.71 -10.23 -12.07
N GLY A 175 2.08 -11.46 -11.71
CA GLY A 175 3.36 -11.78 -11.08
C GLY A 175 3.57 -11.22 -9.67
N SER A 176 2.55 -10.59 -9.05
CA SER A 176 2.65 -10.11 -7.68
C SER A 176 2.79 -11.28 -6.71
N ALA A 177 3.67 -11.16 -5.72
CA ALA A 177 3.86 -12.23 -4.75
C ALA A 177 3.96 -11.71 -3.33
N VAL A 178 3.36 -12.46 -2.40
CA VAL A 178 3.60 -12.31 -0.96
C VAL A 178 4.72 -13.26 -0.58
N THR A 179 5.93 -12.73 -0.36
CA THR A 179 7.14 -13.51 -0.15
C THR A 179 7.63 -13.53 1.31
N ALA A 180 7.02 -12.72 2.18
CA ALA A 180 7.36 -12.63 3.59
C ALA A 180 6.09 -12.52 4.45
N ALA A 181 6.16 -13.00 5.68
CA ALA A 181 5.08 -12.88 6.65
C ALA A 181 4.87 -11.42 7.07
N ALA A 182 3.67 -11.09 7.52
CA ALA A 182 3.42 -9.79 8.12
C ALA A 182 4.32 -9.61 9.36
N VAL A 183 4.90 -8.42 9.51
CA VAL A 183 5.80 -8.09 10.62
C VAL A 183 5.04 -7.25 11.65
N PRO A 184 4.67 -7.81 12.82
CA PRO A 184 4.04 -7.04 13.89
C PRO A 184 4.95 -5.92 14.35
N THR A 185 4.50 -4.67 14.23
CA THR A 185 5.28 -3.49 14.62
C THR A 185 4.44 -2.65 15.58
N ALA A 186 4.66 -2.84 16.88
CA ALA A 186 3.85 -2.19 17.92
C ALA A 186 4.19 -0.72 18.16
N GLY A 187 5.33 -0.24 17.67
CA GLY A 187 5.81 1.10 17.94
C GLY A 187 7.25 1.34 17.52
N ALA A 188 7.75 2.53 17.83
CA ALA A 188 9.14 2.93 17.63
C ALA A 188 9.56 3.97 18.68
N THR A 189 10.85 4.10 18.94
CA THR A 189 11.42 5.16 19.79
C THR A 189 12.07 6.22 18.91
N ILE A 190 11.59 7.46 19.00
CA ILE A 190 12.11 8.60 18.24
C ILE A 190 12.52 9.69 19.22
N GLY A 191 13.80 10.11 19.18
CA GLY A 191 14.33 11.13 20.10
C GLY A 191 14.17 10.77 21.58
N GLY A 192 14.32 9.49 21.94
CA GLY A 192 14.12 8.99 23.31
C GLY A 192 12.67 8.83 23.75
N THR A 193 11.70 9.27 22.93
CA THR A 193 10.26 9.11 23.22
C THR A 193 9.72 7.86 22.53
N ALA A 194 9.04 7.00 23.29
CA ALA A 194 8.39 5.80 22.76
C ALA A 194 7.01 6.14 22.17
N TYR A 195 6.75 5.69 20.95
CA TYR A 195 5.47 5.83 20.26
C TYR A 195 4.85 4.45 20.05
N THR A 196 3.56 4.32 20.37
CA THR A 196 2.76 3.11 20.08
C THR A 196 2.00 3.31 18.78
N PHE A 197 1.99 2.31 17.91
CA PHE A 197 1.28 2.34 16.63
C PHE A 197 -0.04 1.57 16.70
N ALA A 198 -1.06 2.09 16.03
CA ALA A 198 -2.26 1.32 15.73
C ALA A 198 -1.94 0.18 14.74
N GLY A 199 -2.76 -0.88 14.74
CA GLY A 199 -2.58 -2.00 13.80
C GLY A 199 -1.34 -2.87 14.05
N ALA A 200 -0.81 -2.88 15.28
CA ALA A 200 0.40 -3.60 15.67
C ALA A 200 0.40 -5.11 15.34
N THR A 201 -0.78 -5.72 15.16
CA THR A 201 -0.99 -7.14 14.87
C THR A 201 -1.68 -7.31 13.51
N PRO A 202 -0.95 -7.19 12.39
CA PRO A 202 -1.54 -7.35 11.06
C PRO A 202 -2.05 -8.78 10.84
N ALA A 203 -3.22 -8.91 10.20
CA ALA A 203 -3.82 -10.22 9.88
C ALA A 203 -3.14 -10.93 8.70
N GLY A 204 -2.40 -10.19 7.88
CA GLY A 204 -1.69 -10.68 6.69
C GLY A 204 -1.04 -9.53 5.94
N VAL A 205 -0.52 -9.81 4.74
CA VAL A 205 0.16 -8.85 3.86
C VAL A 205 -0.66 -8.64 2.59
N VAL A 206 -0.75 -7.38 2.14
CA VAL A 206 -1.19 -7.05 0.77
C VAL A 206 0.03 -6.71 -0.07
N SER A 207 0.28 -7.49 -1.12
CA SER A 207 1.33 -7.24 -2.10
C SER A 207 0.74 -6.87 -3.45
N ILE A 208 1.20 -5.77 -4.04
CA ILE A 208 0.84 -5.33 -5.39
C ILE A 208 1.99 -5.49 -6.39
N GLY A 209 3.01 -6.29 -6.06
CA GLY A 209 4.20 -6.50 -6.89
C GLY A 209 5.13 -7.55 -6.31
N THR A 210 6.39 -7.51 -6.75
CA THR A 210 7.49 -8.30 -6.19
C THR A 210 8.72 -7.43 -6.08
N ALA A 211 9.73 -7.86 -5.30
CA ALA A 211 10.98 -7.13 -5.16
C ALA A 211 11.64 -6.92 -6.54
N GLY A 212 11.94 -5.67 -6.89
CA GLY A 212 12.45 -5.25 -8.20
C GLY A 212 11.39 -5.05 -9.29
N ALA A 213 10.11 -5.32 -8.98
CA ALA A 213 8.95 -5.09 -9.84
C ALA A 213 7.81 -4.44 -9.02
N GLU A 214 8.17 -3.47 -8.19
CA GLU A 214 7.24 -2.69 -7.38
C GLU A 214 6.31 -1.85 -8.27
N ARG A 215 5.10 -1.59 -7.78
CA ARG A 215 4.11 -0.76 -8.47
C ARG A 215 3.85 0.51 -7.67
N GLN A 216 3.60 1.60 -8.39
CA GLN A 216 3.11 2.83 -7.79
C GLN A 216 1.65 2.65 -7.40
N LEU A 217 1.31 3.07 -6.17
CA LEU A 217 -0.08 3.20 -5.73
C LEU A 217 -0.53 4.65 -5.92
N THR A 218 -1.44 4.89 -6.85
CA THR A 218 -1.93 6.24 -7.20
C THR A 218 -3.39 6.43 -6.79
N ASN A 219 -3.84 7.69 -6.77
CA ASN A 219 -5.21 8.08 -6.39
C ASN A 219 -5.61 7.70 -4.95
N VAL A 220 -4.64 7.70 -4.04
CA VAL A 220 -4.87 7.50 -2.61
C VAL A 220 -5.37 8.81 -1.99
N ALA A 221 -6.59 8.80 -1.46
CA ALA A 221 -7.13 9.91 -0.67
C ALA A 221 -6.25 10.18 0.56
N ALA A 222 -6.37 11.37 1.15
CA ALA A 222 -5.61 11.70 2.36
C ALA A 222 -6.04 10.77 3.52
N GLY A 223 -5.08 10.07 4.12
CA GLY A 223 -5.34 9.21 5.29
C GLY A 223 -5.62 10.03 6.54
N GLN A 224 -6.31 9.47 7.52
CA GLN A 224 -6.51 10.16 8.79
C GLN A 224 -5.19 10.23 9.60
N LEU A 225 -4.91 11.38 10.23
CA LEU A 225 -3.76 11.57 11.11
C LEU A 225 -4.22 11.59 12.57
N SER A 226 -4.24 10.41 13.20
CA SER A 226 -4.60 10.24 14.61
C SER A 226 -3.88 9.03 15.21
N ALA A 227 -3.85 8.94 16.55
CA ALA A 227 -3.17 7.84 17.26
C ALA A 227 -3.76 6.44 16.97
N THR A 228 -4.99 6.37 16.45
CA THR A 228 -5.69 5.11 16.16
C THR A 228 -5.81 4.82 14.66
N SER A 229 -5.26 5.67 13.80
CA SER A 229 -5.39 5.54 12.35
C SER A 229 -4.56 4.36 11.81
N THR A 230 -5.14 3.61 10.87
CA THR A 230 -4.46 2.58 10.07
C THR A 230 -4.46 2.92 8.58
N ASP A 231 -4.77 4.17 8.23
CA ASP A 231 -4.86 4.62 6.85
C ASP A 231 -3.46 4.85 6.27
N GLY A 232 -3.30 4.60 4.97
CA GLY A 232 -2.10 5.02 4.24
C GLY A 232 -2.03 6.55 4.13
N VAL A 233 -0.87 7.14 4.46
CA VAL A 233 -0.62 8.56 4.20
C VAL A 233 -0.23 8.77 2.74
N ASN A 234 -0.81 9.77 2.09
CA ASN A 234 -0.48 10.07 0.70
C ASN A 234 0.62 11.14 0.59
N GLY A 235 1.07 11.41 -0.63
CA GLY A 235 2.17 12.32 -0.91
C GLY A 235 1.95 13.77 -0.45
N SER A 236 0.72 14.30 -0.51
CA SER A 236 0.47 15.70 -0.12
C SER A 236 0.59 15.91 1.39
N GLN A 237 0.26 14.89 2.19
CA GLN A 237 0.40 14.92 3.65
C GLN A 237 1.89 14.88 4.07
N LEU A 238 2.68 14.00 3.44
CA LEU A 238 4.12 13.96 3.67
C LEU A 238 4.81 15.24 3.18
N PHE A 239 4.37 15.80 2.05
CA PHE A 239 4.88 17.07 1.53
C PHE A 239 4.67 18.23 2.52
N ALA A 240 3.47 18.36 3.11
CA ALA A 240 3.19 19.38 4.12
C ALA A 240 4.12 19.26 5.34
N THR A 241 4.40 18.03 5.79
CA THR A 241 5.36 17.77 6.88
C THR A 241 6.78 18.18 6.49
N ASN A 242 7.22 17.84 5.28
CA ASN A 242 8.56 18.20 4.77
C ASN A 242 8.77 19.71 4.65
N GLN A 243 7.73 20.48 4.33
CA GLN A 243 7.80 21.95 4.34
C GLN A 243 8.11 22.48 5.75
N GLN A 244 7.44 21.95 6.78
CA GLN A 244 7.71 22.35 8.17
C GLN A 244 9.10 21.93 8.64
N VAL A 245 9.56 20.73 8.26
CA VAL A 245 10.93 20.26 8.56
C VAL A 245 11.97 21.18 7.91
N THR A 246 11.72 21.63 6.68
CA THR A 246 12.59 22.59 5.99
C THR A 246 12.67 23.91 6.75
N SER A 247 11.52 24.47 7.18
CA SER A 247 11.50 25.69 8.00
C SER A 247 12.28 25.55 9.31
N ASN A 248 12.14 24.41 9.99
CA ASN A 248 12.87 24.13 11.22
C ASN A 248 14.39 24.01 10.95
N THR A 249 14.77 23.33 9.87
CA THR A 249 16.18 23.17 9.46
C THR A 249 16.83 24.52 9.18
N THR A 250 16.13 25.42 8.48
CA THR A 250 16.61 26.79 8.24
C THR A 250 16.77 27.56 9.54
N ALA A 251 15.79 27.49 10.46
CA ALA A 251 15.87 28.19 11.73
C ALA A 251 17.09 27.72 12.57
N ILE A 252 17.34 26.41 12.63
CA ILE A 252 18.49 25.84 13.35
C ILE A 252 19.80 26.25 12.69
N THR A 253 19.85 26.25 11.36
CA THR A 253 21.04 26.68 10.60
C THR A 253 21.40 28.13 10.92
N ASN A 254 20.41 29.01 11.03
CA ASN A 254 20.62 30.42 11.39
C ASN A 254 21.16 30.57 12.82
N ILE A 255 20.73 29.73 13.76
CA ILE A 255 21.24 29.73 15.13
C ILE A 255 22.72 29.32 15.15
N ASN A 256 23.06 28.20 14.49
CA ASN A 256 24.41 27.64 14.54
C ASN A 256 25.46 28.45 13.77
N ASN A 257 25.04 29.25 12.78
CA ASN A 257 25.95 30.05 11.95
C ASN A 257 25.89 31.55 12.28
N GLY A 258 25.53 31.91 13.52
CA GLY A 258 25.62 33.27 14.03
C GLY A 258 24.48 34.23 13.63
N GLY A 259 23.61 33.85 12.69
CA GLY A 259 22.40 34.63 12.34
C GLY A 259 21.49 34.90 13.55
N GLY A 260 21.53 33.99 14.53
CA GLY A 260 20.96 34.18 15.85
C GLY A 260 19.44 34.07 15.90
N ILE A 261 18.86 34.60 16.98
CA ILE A 261 17.42 34.68 17.23
C ILE A 261 17.02 36.13 17.48
N LYS A 262 15.72 36.44 17.48
CA LYS A 262 15.18 37.82 17.51
C LYS A 262 15.88 38.84 18.42
N TYR A 263 16.48 38.42 19.52
CA TYR A 263 17.12 39.31 20.50
C TYR A 263 18.61 39.02 20.74
N PHE A 264 19.18 38.01 20.07
CA PHE A 264 20.58 37.61 20.22
C PHE A 264 21.17 37.35 18.84
N HIS A 265 22.04 38.24 18.38
CA HIS A 265 22.63 38.19 17.06
C HIS A 265 24.14 38.35 17.14
N SER A 266 24.88 37.57 16.36
CA SER A 266 26.30 37.80 16.11
C SER A 266 26.55 37.82 14.60
N ASN A 267 26.74 39.00 14.02
CA ASN A 267 27.01 39.07 12.59
C ASN A 267 28.47 38.68 12.28
N SER A 268 28.72 37.40 12.03
CA SER A 268 30.06 36.87 11.74
C SER A 268 30.04 35.55 10.98
N THR A 269 31.16 35.26 10.32
CA THR A 269 31.48 33.95 9.71
C THR A 269 32.70 33.28 10.36
N LEU A 270 33.22 33.89 11.44
CA LEU A 270 34.36 33.39 12.19
C LEU A 270 33.93 32.21 13.09
N PRO A 271 34.90 31.43 13.64
CA PRO A 271 34.60 30.30 14.51
C PRO A 271 33.73 30.64 15.73
N ASP A 272 33.11 29.60 16.27
CA ASP A 272 32.24 29.69 17.44
C ASP A 272 32.96 30.20 18.69
N SER A 273 32.16 30.66 19.65
CA SER A 273 32.58 30.96 21.01
C SER A 273 32.90 29.69 21.80
N THR A 274 33.68 29.81 22.86
CA THR A 274 34.06 28.71 23.75
C THR A 274 33.95 29.12 25.22
N ALA A 275 33.05 28.48 25.96
CA ALA A 275 32.89 28.63 27.39
C ALA A 275 33.40 27.36 28.08
N THR A 276 34.66 27.35 28.51
CA THR A 276 35.34 26.17 29.07
C THR A 276 35.40 26.19 30.59
N GLY A 277 35.36 27.38 31.20
CA GLY A 277 35.20 27.53 32.64
C GLY A 277 33.84 27.02 33.13
N THR A 278 33.80 26.42 34.32
CA THR A 278 32.54 26.03 34.96
C THR A 278 31.62 27.25 35.10
N ASP A 279 30.37 27.13 34.65
CA ASP A 279 29.39 28.21 34.66
C ASP A 279 29.84 29.50 33.94
N SER A 280 30.80 29.41 33.00
CA SER A 280 31.25 30.57 32.22
C SER A 280 30.35 30.84 31.01
N VAL A 281 30.46 32.06 30.46
CA VAL A 281 29.67 32.52 29.31
C VAL A 281 30.60 33.13 28.27
N ALA A 282 30.50 32.68 27.02
CA ALA A 282 31.21 33.28 25.89
C ALA A 282 30.18 33.76 24.85
N ILE A 283 30.27 35.03 24.45
CA ILE A 283 29.31 35.67 23.55
C ILE A 283 30.07 36.30 22.38
N GLY A 284 29.83 35.80 21.18
CA GLY A 284 30.41 36.31 19.94
C GLY A 284 31.51 35.42 19.37
N PRO A 285 31.85 35.60 18.08
CA PRO A 285 32.80 34.73 17.38
C PRO A 285 34.17 34.74 18.05
N ASN A 286 34.84 33.59 18.15
CA ASN A 286 36.13 33.42 18.81
C ASN A 286 36.21 33.90 20.28
N ALA A 287 35.09 34.20 20.95
CA ALA A 287 35.12 34.55 22.36
C ALA A 287 35.53 33.32 23.19
N VAL A 288 36.41 33.50 24.18
CA VAL A 288 36.93 32.40 25.02
C VAL A 288 36.82 32.77 26.51
N ALA A 289 35.95 32.08 27.25
CA ALA A 289 35.77 32.24 28.69
C ALA A 289 36.38 31.04 29.44
N ASN A 290 37.60 31.21 29.92
CA ASN A 290 38.46 30.12 30.42
C ASN A 290 38.30 29.78 31.90
N ASN A 291 37.89 30.72 32.74
CA ASN A 291 37.80 30.51 34.20
C ASN A 291 36.35 30.43 34.68
N ALA A 292 36.14 29.86 35.87
CA ALA A 292 34.81 29.62 36.41
C ALA A 292 34.04 30.95 36.62
N GLY A 293 32.79 30.99 36.18
CA GLY A 293 31.91 32.16 36.28
C GLY A 293 32.33 33.39 35.45
N ASP A 294 33.34 33.27 34.59
CA ASP A 294 33.77 34.35 33.71
C ASP A 294 32.78 34.63 32.57
N ILE A 295 32.82 35.86 32.06
CA ILE A 295 32.11 36.25 30.84
C ILE A 295 33.10 36.83 29.82
N ALA A 296 33.23 36.21 28.65
CA ALA A 296 33.91 36.79 27.49
C ALA A 296 32.87 37.38 26.53
N LEU A 297 32.81 38.72 26.43
CA LEU A 297 31.79 39.44 25.69
C LEU A 297 32.38 40.15 24.46
N GLY A 298 31.98 39.71 23.27
CA GLY A 298 32.38 40.28 21.99
C GLY A 298 33.37 39.42 21.19
N SER A 299 33.51 39.76 19.90
CA SER A 299 34.38 39.03 18.96
C SER A 299 35.84 38.93 19.46
N GLY A 300 36.39 37.72 19.58
CA GLY A 300 37.76 37.49 20.01
C GLY A 300 38.08 37.89 21.46
N SER A 301 37.08 38.16 22.30
CA SER A 301 37.31 38.49 23.71
C SER A 301 37.83 37.26 24.45
N THR A 302 38.81 37.44 25.34
CA THR A 302 39.38 36.35 26.15
C THR A 302 39.39 36.73 27.63
N THR A 303 39.05 35.78 28.51
CA THR A 303 39.11 36.01 29.95
C THR A 303 40.43 35.54 30.55
N ALA A 304 40.81 36.18 31.65
CA ALA A 304 41.97 35.85 32.48
C ALA A 304 41.53 35.71 33.94
N ALA A 305 42.38 35.12 34.79
CA ALA A 305 42.06 34.96 36.20
C ALA A 305 41.76 36.31 36.87
N ALA A 306 40.72 36.36 37.70
CA ALA A 306 40.36 37.56 38.45
C ALA A 306 41.50 37.97 39.38
N VAL A 307 41.85 39.26 39.35
CA VAL A 307 42.89 39.84 40.20
C VAL A 307 42.23 40.60 41.35
N ALA A 308 42.57 40.23 42.58
CA ALA A 308 42.10 40.93 43.78
C ALA A 308 42.83 42.26 43.98
N THR A 309 42.08 43.36 43.93
CA THR A 309 42.59 44.72 44.18
C THR A 309 42.00 45.25 45.48
N THR A 310 42.76 45.15 46.57
CA THR A 310 42.28 45.49 47.92
C THR A 310 42.36 46.98 48.23
N GLY A 311 43.17 47.74 47.48
CA GLY A 311 43.43 49.16 47.73
C GLY A 311 44.61 49.69 46.92
N ASP A 312 44.96 50.95 47.15
CA ASP A 312 46.16 51.59 46.60
C ASP A 312 46.67 52.70 47.55
N THR A 313 47.92 53.13 47.37
CA THR A 313 48.51 54.27 48.11
C THR A 313 48.71 55.45 47.19
N ILE A 314 47.92 56.52 47.39
CA ILE A 314 48.00 57.74 46.60
C ILE A 314 48.57 58.85 47.49
N ASN A 315 49.71 59.42 47.08
CA ASN A 315 50.43 60.47 47.81
C ASN A 315 50.72 60.12 49.31
N GLY A 316 51.04 58.86 49.58
CA GLY A 316 51.34 58.36 50.94
C GLY A 316 50.12 58.00 51.79
N ASN A 317 48.90 58.24 51.31
CA ASN A 317 47.67 57.83 51.98
C ASN A 317 47.18 56.50 51.41
N ALA A 318 46.93 55.52 52.29
CA ALA A 318 46.37 54.23 51.92
C ALA A 318 44.85 54.31 51.77
N TYR A 319 44.33 53.82 50.65
CA TYR A 319 42.91 53.70 50.34
C TYR A 319 42.55 52.22 50.20
N THR A 320 41.40 51.82 50.77
CA THR A 320 40.84 50.47 50.60
C THR A 320 39.67 50.50 49.63
N TYR A 321 39.56 49.49 48.76
CA TYR A 321 38.50 49.40 47.78
C TYR A 321 37.39 48.43 48.20
N ALA A 322 36.14 48.75 47.83
CA ALA A 322 35.05 47.78 47.86
C ALA A 322 35.25 46.72 46.76
N GLY A 323 34.65 45.53 46.94
CA GLY A 323 34.73 44.45 45.94
C GLY A 323 36.11 43.78 45.82
N ALA A 324 36.96 43.90 46.84
CA ALA A 324 38.36 43.48 46.84
C ALA A 324 38.64 41.98 46.56
N ALA A 325 37.63 41.11 46.60
CA ALA A 325 37.76 39.67 46.40
C ALA A 325 36.87 39.19 45.23
N PRO A 326 37.19 39.56 43.97
CA PRO A 326 36.42 39.10 42.82
C PRO A 326 36.61 37.60 42.61
N THR A 327 35.52 36.90 42.28
CA THR A 327 35.54 35.46 41.98
C THR A 327 35.63 35.16 40.48
N SER A 328 35.32 36.14 39.62
CA SER A 328 35.33 36.03 38.17
C SER A 328 35.48 37.39 37.49
N THR A 329 35.61 37.41 36.17
CA THR A 329 35.77 38.61 35.35
C THR A 329 34.76 38.68 34.21
N VAL A 330 34.41 39.91 33.80
CA VAL A 330 33.78 40.18 32.51
C VAL A 330 34.82 40.82 31.60
N SER A 331 35.27 40.10 30.59
CA SER A 331 36.18 40.60 29.58
C SER A 331 35.42 41.13 28.37
N VAL A 332 35.68 42.38 27.99
CA VAL A 332 35.11 43.02 26.80
C VAL A 332 36.09 43.06 25.62
N GLY A 333 37.22 42.35 25.69
CA GLY A 333 38.26 42.35 24.67
C GLY A 333 39.37 41.33 24.94
N ALA A 334 40.54 41.56 24.36
CA ALA A 334 41.75 40.80 24.62
C ALA A 334 42.95 41.77 24.69
N PRO A 335 44.12 41.37 25.23
CA PRO A 335 45.30 42.24 25.23
C PRO A 335 45.65 42.73 23.83
N GLY A 336 45.72 44.05 23.65
CA GLY A 336 45.96 44.71 22.35
C GLY A 336 44.72 44.80 21.44
N ALA A 337 43.57 44.33 21.90
CA ALA A 337 42.27 44.38 21.24
C ALA A 337 41.16 44.75 22.25
N GLU A 338 41.44 45.74 23.09
CA GLU A 338 40.52 46.27 24.08
C GLU A 338 39.35 47.01 23.43
N ARG A 339 38.25 47.14 24.17
CA ARG A 339 37.07 47.92 23.75
C ARG A 339 36.78 49.03 24.73
N THR A 340 36.28 50.14 24.20
CA THR A 340 35.64 51.16 25.03
C THR A 340 34.31 50.62 25.57
N ILE A 341 33.99 51.00 26.80
CA ILE A 341 32.65 50.80 27.38
C ILE A 341 31.96 52.16 27.35
N THR A 342 30.87 52.26 26.60
CA THR A 342 30.19 53.54 26.31
C THR A 342 28.81 53.60 26.97
N ASN A 343 28.27 54.83 27.07
CA ASN A 343 26.97 55.10 27.69
C ASN A 343 26.88 54.65 29.16
N VAL A 344 28.00 54.69 29.87
CA VAL A 344 28.06 54.43 31.31
C VAL A 344 27.55 55.66 32.05
N ALA A 345 26.40 55.52 32.71
CA ALA A 345 25.88 56.54 33.61
C ALA A 345 26.87 56.78 34.78
N ALA A 346 26.79 57.96 35.41
CA ALA A 346 27.67 58.28 36.54
C ALA A 346 27.45 57.30 37.70
N GLY A 347 28.51 56.61 38.13
CA GLY A 347 28.48 55.68 39.24
C GLY A 347 28.38 56.39 40.59
N ARG A 348 27.93 55.70 41.64
CA ARG A 348 27.95 56.27 42.99
C ARG A 348 29.39 56.45 43.46
N VAL A 349 29.71 57.61 44.03
CA VAL A 349 31.04 57.92 44.59
C VAL A 349 30.96 57.80 46.12
N SER A 350 31.30 56.62 46.65
CA SER A 350 31.32 56.33 48.09
C SER A 350 32.22 55.13 48.41
N ALA A 351 32.62 54.96 49.67
CA ALA A 351 33.57 53.91 50.08
C ALA A 351 33.10 52.46 49.84
N SER A 352 31.77 52.24 49.77
CA SER A 352 31.18 50.91 49.53
C SER A 352 30.74 50.69 48.08
N SER A 353 30.97 51.65 47.18
CA SER A 353 30.50 51.57 45.80
C SER A 353 31.34 50.58 44.98
N THR A 354 30.67 49.77 44.17
CA THR A 354 31.29 48.91 43.14
C THR A 354 30.77 49.27 41.75
N ASP A 355 30.26 50.50 41.58
CA ASP A 355 29.80 51.00 40.30
C ASP A 355 30.99 51.43 39.45
N ALA A 356 30.90 51.25 38.13
CA ALA A 356 31.87 51.84 37.20
C ALA A 356 31.77 53.37 37.24
N ILE A 357 32.94 54.04 37.21
CA ILE A 357 33.06 55.49 37.10
C ILE A 357 33.19 55.85 35.62
N ASN A 358 32.45 56.86 35.16
CA ASN A 358 32.56 57.33 33.78
C ASN A 358 33.58 58.47 33.63
N GLY A 359 33.89 58.84 32.38
CA GLY A 359 34.89 59.87 32.09
C GLY A 359 34.55 61.27 32.64
N SER A 360 33.27 61.63 32.77
CA SER A 360 32.91 62.97 33.29
C SER A 360 33.12 63.09 34.80
N GLN A 361 32.96 62.00 35.55
CA GLN A 361 33.28 61.97 36.98
C GLN A 361 34.78 62.12 37.21
N LEU A 362 35.60 61.37 36.47
CA LEU A 362 37.05 61.47 36.56
C LEU A 362 37.51 62.88 36.18
N PHE A 363 37.02 63.40 35.05
CA PHE A 363 37.32 64.76 34.61
C PHE A 363 36.94 65.83 35.65
N ALA A 364 35.76 65.73 36.27
CA ALA A 364 35.32 66.66 37.30
C ALA A 364 36.27 66.64 38.52
N THR A 365 36.66 65.45 38.97
CA THR A 365 37.62 65.33 40.08
C THR A 365 38.98 65.91 39.71
N ASN A 366 39.54 65.58 38.54
CA ASN A 366 40.84 66.11 38.10
C ASN A 366 40.85 67.61 37.87
N THR A 367 39.73 68.19 37.43
CA THR A 367 39.60 69.65 37.30
C THR A 367 39.71 70.34 38.66
N GLU A 368 39.22 69.69 39.73
CA GLU A 368 39.30 70.22 41.09
C GLU A 368 40.71 70.03 41.71
N VAL A 369 41.39 68.91 41.44
CA VAL A 369 42.71 68.63 42.05
C VAL A 369 43.90 69.26 41.32
N GLY A 370 43.74 69.74 40.09
CA GLY A 370 44.78 70.43 39.30
C GLY A 370 45.65 69.51 38.46
#